data_AF-A0A813LCR6-F1
#
_entry.id   AF-A0A813LCR6-F1
#
_cell.length_a   1.000
_cell.length_b   1.000
_cell.length_c   1.000
_cell.angle_alpha   90.00
_cell.angle_beta   90.00
_cell.angle_gamma   90.00
#
_symmetry.space_group_name_H-M   'P 1'
#
loop_
_entity.id
_entity.type
_entity.pdbx_description
1 polymer ?
#
loop_
_entity_poly.entity_id
_entity_poly.type
_entity_poly.pdbx_seq_one_letter_code
_entity_poly.pdbx_strand_id
1 'polypeptide(L)'
;MGQGSSGSAEKRPTSLVPTSTQLRRADLQSKWWALQASGAASTPLCLQAYGKQFSSLAERHCGQHHTEHQRCIRSKKLDPLNMSSWYPACGEPYELESACAVGLLQEVDKRCRPQLDRAAAVLSASSDQADPKLKEPLEALGKCMSQLLATKARPGMKQASVLYLLLLLLLVRVFFHAARFVAKGQEFVLLISFVESGILEISLLHAMPWQSRYVRSL
;
A
#
# COMPACT_ATOMS: atom_id res chain seq x y z
N MET A 1 -27.34 -12.13 36.75
CA MET A 1 -26.21 -11.18 36.63
C MET A 1 -25.35 -11.63 35.46
N GLY A 2 -25.49 -10.98 34.29
CA GLY A 2 -24.71 -11.32 33.11
C GLY A 2 -23.32 -10.70 33.20
N GLN A 3 -22.31 -11.52 33.47
CA GLN A 3 -20.92 -11.09 33.38
C GLN A 3 -20.62 -10.67 31.95
N GLY A 4 -20.34 -9.38 31.77
CA GLY A 4 -19.81 -8.83 30.54
C GLY A 4 -18.50 -9.53 30.21
N SER A 5 -18.50 -10.25 29.08
CA SER A 5 -17.29 -10.77 28.48
C SER A 5 -16.43 -9.57 28.07
N SER A 6 -15.49 -9.22 28.93
CA SER A 6 -14.42 -8.27 28.68
C SER A 6 -13.74 -8.67 27.37
N GLY A 7 -13.81 -7.74 26.41
CA GLY A 7 -13.46 -7.94 25.02
C GLY A 7 -12.15 -8.69 24.86
N SER A 8 -12.23 -9.88 24.25
CA SER A 8 -11.07 -10.51 23.65
C SER A 8 -10.56 -9.55 22.58
N ALA A 9 -9.52 -8.78 22.93
CA ALA A 9 -8.71 -8.08 21.96
C ALA A 9 -8.20 -9.18 21.01
N GLU A 10 -8.83 -9.25 19.84
CA GLU A 10 -8.57 -10.29 18.85
C GLU A 10 -7.08 -10.35 18.61
N LYS A 11 -6.48 -11.48 19.00
CA LYS A 11 -5.04 -11.65 18.95
C LYS A 11 -4.66 -11.76 17.49
N ARG A 12 -4.23 -10.65 16.92
CA ARG A 12 -3.81 -10.55 15.53
C ARG A 12 -2.73 -11.60 15.24
N PRO A 13 -2.71 -12.17 14.03
CA PRO A 13 -1.80 -13.27 13.72
C PRO A 13 -0.36 -12.80 13.86
N THR A 14 0.44 -13.53 14.64
CA THR A 14 1.87 -13.23 14.86
C THR A 14 2.72 -13.44 13.60
N SER A 15 2.18 -14.15 12.62
CA SER A 15 2.79 -14.39 11.32
C SER A 15 1.69 -14.44 10.25
N LEU A 16 1.92 -13.78 9.12
CA LEU A 16 0.96 -13.65 8.02
C LEU A 16 1.72 -13.74 6.69
N VAL A 17 1.11 -14.39 5.69
CA VAL A 17 1.58 -14.33 4.30
C VAL A 17 0.50 -13.72 3.42
N PRO A 18 0.89 -13.03 2.33
CA PRO A 18 -0.04 -12.57 1.31
C PRO A 18 -0.89 -13.71 0.75
N THR A 19 -2.17 -13.44 0.49
CA THR A 19 -3.04 -14.40 -0.19
C THR A 19 -2.71 -14.46 -1.68
N SER A 20 -3.02 -15.57 -2.34
CA SER A 20 -2.84 -15.70 -3.80
C SER A 20 -3.62 -14.64 -4.58
N THR A 21 -4.77 -14.21 -4.09
CA THR A 21 -5.55 -13.10 -4.67
C THR A 21 -4.82 -11.76 -4.57
N GLN A 22 -4.22 -11.45 -3.41
CA GLN A 22 -3.42 -10.23 -3.23
C GLN A 22 -2.19 -10.23 -4.15
N LEU A 23 -1.49 -11.36 -4.25
CA LEU A 23 -0.33 -11.50 -5.15
C LEU A 23 -0.70 -11.24 -6.62
N ARG A 24 -1.82 -11.78 -7.08
CA ARG A 24 -2.30 -11.58 -8.46
C ARG A 24 -2.71 -10.13 -8.75
N ARG A 25 -3.26 -9.44 -7.76
CA ARG A 25 -3.71 -8.04 -7.90
C ARG A 25 -2.55 -7.02 -7.89
N ALA A 26 -1.40 -7.38 -7.32
CA ALA A 26 -0.36 -6.41 -6.97
C ALA A 26 0.67 -6.10 -8.07
N ASP A 27 0.62 -6.76 -9.23
CA ASP A 27 1.55 -6.55 -10.38
C ASP A 27 3.03 -6.48 -9.95
N LEU A 28 3.48 -7.55 -9.30
CA LEU A 28 4.78 -7.62 -8.64
C LEU A 28 5.88 -8.05 -9.61
N GLN A 29 7.07 -7.46 -9.48
CA GLN A 29 8.18 -7.71 -10.42
C GLN A 29 9.07 -8.89 -10.01
N SER A 30 9.20 -9.19 -8.72
CA SER A 30 10.03 -10.31 -8.29
C SER A 30 9.44 -11.66 -8.71
N LYS A 31 10.32 -12.56 -9.13
CA LYS A 31 9.99 -13.95 -9.45
C LYS A 31 9.50 -14.75 -8.23
N TRP A 32 9.86 -14.31 -7.02
CA TRP A 32 9.43 -14.97 -5.78
C TRP A 32 7.90 -15.05 -5.66
N TRP A 33 7.20 -13.97 -6.01
CA TRP A 33 5.76 -13.90 -5.85
C TRP A 33 5.02 -14.86 -6.77
N ALA A 34 5.54 -15.09 -7.98
CA ALA A 34 5.01 -16.09 -8.89
C ALA A 34 5.18 -17.51 -8.31
N LEU A 35 6.33 -17.80 -7.68
CA LEU A 35 6.57 -19.07 -7.00
C LEU A 35 5.65 -19.27 -5.78
N GLN A 36 5.37 -18.22 -5.01
CA GLN A 36 4.40 -18.29 -3.92
C GLN A 36 2.97 -18.48 -4.44
N ALA A 37 2.59 -17.75 -5.49
CA ALA A 37 1.24 -17.81 -6.06
C ALA A 37 0.94 -19.18 -6.71
N SER A 38 1.95 -19.85 -7.26
CA SER A 38 1.84 -21.21 -7.81
C SER A 38 1.96 -22.32 -6.75
N GLY A 39 2.35 -21.98 -5.51
CA GLY A 39 2.58 -22.93 -4.44
C GLY A 39 3.96 -23.60 -4.45
N ALA A 40 4.84 -23.24 -5.40
CA ALA A 40 6.22 -23.71 -5.43
C ALA A 40 7.02 -23.24 -4.21
N ALA A 41 6.78 -22.00 -3.74
CA ALA A 41 7.19 -21.56 -2.41
C ALA A 41 6.06 -21.87 -1.43
N SER A 42 6.22 -22.91 -0.60
CA SER A 42 5.16 -23.32 0.32
C SER A 42 4.87 -22.27 1.39
N THR A 43 3.66 -22.30 1.94
CA THR A 43 3.26 -21.42 3.04
C THR A 43 4.19 -21.51 4.26
N PRO A 44 4.60 -22.71 4.75
CA PRO A 44 5.57 -22.80 5.85
C PRO A 44 6.89 -22.09 5.56
N LEU A 45 7.40 -22.24 4.33
CA LEU A 45 8.63 -21.58 3.89
C LEU A 45 8.48 -20.05 3.92
N CYS A 46 7.38 -19.54 3.40
CA CYS A 46 7.09 -18.10 3.39
C CYS A 46 6.92 -17.53 4.81
N LEU A 47 6.23 -18.27 5.69
CA LEU A 47 6.04 -17.90 7.09
C LEU A 47 7.38 -17.83 7.84
N GLN A 48 8.28 -18.79 7.58
CA GLN A 48 9.64 -18.79 8.14
C GLN A 48 10.49 -17.63 7.61
N ALA A 49 10.40 -17.35 6.31
CA ALA A 49 11.23 -16.35 5.65
C ALA A 49 10.87 -14.93 6.07
N TYR A 50 9.57 -14.59 6.10
CA TYR A 50 9.15 -13.22 6.36
C TYR A 50 7.78 -13.05 7.03
N GLY A 51 7.07 -14.13 7.37
CA GLY A 51 5.68 -14.02 7.80
C GLY A 51 5.48 -13.13 9.03
N LYS A 52 6.43 -13.17 9.98
CA LYS A 52 6.41 -12.32 11.19
C LYS A 52 6.60 -10.83 10.85
N GLN A 53 7.56 -10.53 9.98
CA GLN A 53 7.86 -9.17 9.56
C GLN A 53 6.71 -8.60 8.71
N PHE A 54 6.16 -9.40 7.80
CA PHE A 54 5.02 -9.00 6.98
C PHE A 54 3.78 -8.75 7.82
N SER A 55 3.46 -9.63 8.80
CA SER A 55 2.39 -9.37 9.77
C SER A 55 2.58 -8.04 10.47
N SER A 56 3.79 -7.75 10.96
CA SER A 56 4.09 -6.48 11.64
C SER A 56 3.96 -5.25 10.73
N LEU A 57 4.27 -5.39 9.43
CA LEU A 57 4.10 -4.33 8.44
C LEU A 57 2.61 -4.12 8.13
N ALA A 58 1.87 -5.19 7.86
CA ALA A 58 0.45 -5.16 7.60
C ALA A 58 -0.31 -4.56 8.79
N GLU A 59 0.09 -4.92 10.00
CA GLU A 59 -0.44 -4.36 11.23
C GLU A 59 -0.27 -2.85 11.31
N ARG A 60 0.95 -2.38 11.05
CA ARG A 60 1.30 -0.97 11.14
C ARG A 60 0.59 -0.13 10.07
N HIS A 61 0.49 -0.65 8.84
CA HIS A 61 0.02 0.13 7.69
C HIS A 61 -1.46 -0.07 7.37
N CYS A 62 -1.99 -1.27 7.58
CA CYS A 62 -3.34 -1.68 7.21
C CYS A 62 -4.21 -2.04 8.42
N GLY A 63 -3.65 -2.03 9.63
CA GLY A 63 -4.35 -2.47 10.84
C GLY A 63 -5.61 -1.68 11.19
N GLN A 64 -5.72 -0.42 10.76
CA GLN A 64 -6.95 0.36 10.92
C GLN A 64 -8.08 -0.22 10.05
N HIS A 65 -7.81 -0.46 8.75
CA HIS A 65 -8.80 -1.03 7.82
C HIS A 65 -9.23 -2.43 8.24
N HIS A 66 -8.28 -3.25 8.71
CA HIS A 66 -8.60 -4.55 9.31
C HIS A 66 -9.56 -4.42 10.50
N THR A 67 -9.30 -3.45 11.39
CA THR A 67 -10.17 -3.21 12.56
C THR A 67 -11.58 -2.77 12.14
N GLU A 68 -11.71 -1.93 11.11
CA GLU A 68 -12.99 -1.48 10.57
C GLU A 68 -13.76 -2.64 9.92
N HIS A 69 -13.08 -3.48 9.13
CA HIS A 69 -13.66 -4.67 8.53
C HIS A 69 -14.17 -5.66 9.58
N GLN A 70 -13.33 -6.01 10.57
CA GLN A 70 -13.73 -6.90 11.67
C GLN A 70 -14.88 -6.32 12.50
N ARG A 71 -14.87 -5.00 12.77
CA ARG A 71 -15.97 -4.32 13.45
C ARG A 71 -17.28 -4.48 12.68
N CYS A 72 -17.26 -4.32 11.36
CA CYS A 72 -18.44 -4.49 10.52
C CYS A 72 -19.01 -5.92 10.62
N ILE A 73 -18.17 -6.94 10.39
CA ILE A 73 -18.57 -8.36 10.46
C ILE A 73 -19.21 -8.68 11.83
N ARG A 74 -18.54 -8.28 12.92
CA ARG A 74 -19.01 -8.56 14.29
C ARG A 74 -20.30 -7.85 14.62
N SER A 75 -20.40 -6.56 14.29
CA SER A 75 -21.59 -5.74 14.59
C SER A 75 -22.86 -6.30 13.93
N LYS A 76 -22.71 -6.92 12.77
CA LYS A 76 -23.81 -7.52 11.99
C LYS A 76 -23.96 -9.03 12.21
N LYS A 77 -23.15 -9.64 13.09
CA LYS A 77 -23.13 -11.09 13.37
C LYS A 77 -23.00 -11.95 12.11
N LEU A 78 -22.17 -11.50 11.16
CA LEU A 78 -21.97 -12.19 9.90
C LEU A 78 -20.93 -13.31 10.05
N ASP A 79 -21.08 -14.40 9.31
CA ASP A 79 -20.10 -15.48 9.29
C ASP A 79 -18.88 -15.08 8.44
N PRO A 80 -17.69 -14.84 9.02
CA PRO A 80 -16.52 -14.38 8.28
C PRO A 80 -16.05 -15.37 7.20
N LEU A 81 -16.41 -16.65 7.30
CA LEU A 81 -16.03 -17.66 6.30
C LEU A 81 -16.96 -17.64 5.08
N ASN A 82 -18.17 -17.07 5.21
CA ASN A 82 -19.14 -16.99 4.13
C ASN A 82 -19.11 -15.60 3.44
N MET A 83 -18.14 -15.42 2.53
CA MET A 83 -17.95 -14.17 1.78
C MET A 83 -19.21 -13.66 1.09
N SER A 84 -20.04 -14.54 0.52
CA SER A 84 -21.28 -14.14 -0.16
C SER A 84 -22.27 -13.45 0.78
N SER A 85 -22.26 -13.81 2.06
CA SER A 85 -23.17 -13.25 3.06
C SER A 85 -22.69 -11.90 3.60
N TRP A 86 -21.39 -11.73 3.84
CA TRP A 86 -20.87 -10.52 4.47
C TRP A 86 -20.40 -9.46 3.49
N TYR A 87 -19.95 -9.83 2.30
CA TYR A 87 -19.37 -8.89 1.34
C TYR A 87 -20.35 -7.77 0.92
N PRO A 88 -21.66 -8.02 0.67
CA PRO A 88 -22.59 -6.92 0.38
C PRO A 88 -22.72 -5.91 1.53
N ALA A 89 -22.50 -6.35 2.77
CA ALA A 89 -22.69 -5.53 3.97
C ALA A 89 -21.39 -4.89 4.50
N CYS A 90 -20.24 -5.51 4.23
CA CYS A 90 -18.92 -5.18 4.78
C CYS A 90 -17.80 -5.21 3.73
N GLY A 91 -18.14 -5.20 2.44
CA GLY A 91 -17.17 -5.30 1.33
C GLY A 91 -16.29 -4.07 1.19
N GLU A 92 -16.80 -2.86 1.44
CA GLU A 92 -16.01 -1.63 1.37
C GLU A 92 -14.78 -1.64 2.31
N PRO A 93 -14.92 -1.87 3.64
CA PRO A 93 -13.74 -1.93 4.51
C PRO A 93 -12.81 -3.09 4.19
N TYR A 94 -13.34 -4.21 3.68
CA TYR A 94 -12.53 -5.32 3.17
C TYR A 94 -11.70 -4.93 1.95
N GLU A 95 -12.28 -4.24 0.97
CA GLU A 95 -11.55 -3.79 -0.23
C GLU A 95 -10.50 -2.73 0.12
N LEU A 96 -10.74 -1.87 1.12
CA LEU A 96 -9.72 -0.96 1.64
C LEU A 96 -8.55 -1.70 2.31
N GLU A 97 -8.84 -2.70 3.14
CA GLU A 97 -7.83 -3.58 3.74
C GLU A 97 -7.01 -4.29 2.65
N SER A 98 -7.70 -4.85 1.65
CA SER A 98 -7.11 -5.57 0.52
C SER A 98 -6.22 -4.65 -0.34
N ALA A 99 -6.70 -3.45 -0.68
CA ALA A 99 -5.94 -2.45 -1.42
C ALA A 99 -4.70 -1.97 -0.65
N CYS A 100 -4.82 -1.80 0.66
CA CYS A 100 -3.67 -1.48 1.52
C CYS A 100 -2.62 -2.59 1.50
N ALA A 101 -3.04 -3.85 1.64
CA ALA A 101 -2.14 -5.00 1.57
C ALA A 101 -1.44 -5.11 0.20
N VAL A 102 -2.16 -4.84 -0.90
CA VAL A 102 -1.60 -4.78 -2.26
C VAL A 102 -0.54 -3.68 -2.38
N GLY A 103 -0.82 -2.46 -1.91
CA GLY A 103 0.16 -1.37 -1.94
C GLY A 103 1.39 -1.68 -1.07
N LEU A 104 1.19 -2.33 0.08
CA LEU A 104 2.29 -2.80 0.93
C LEU A 104 3.15 -3.84 0.22
N LEU A 105 2.55 -4.78 -0.50
CA LEU A 105 3.27 -5.78 -1.29
C LEU A 105 4.15 -5.16 -2.36
N GLN A 106 3.64 -4.13 -3.06
CA GLN A 106 4.41 -3.40 -4.07
C GLN A 106 5.62 -2.70 -3.45
N GLU A 107 5.48 -2.09 -2.26
CA GLU A 107 6.61 -1.47 -1.56
C GLU A 107 7.63 -2.51 -1.06
N VAL A 108 7.17 -3.68 -0.58
CA VAL A 108 8.05 -4.79 -0.21
C VAL A 108 8.81 -5.31 -1.43
N ASP A 109 8.11 -5.56 -2.53
CA ASP A 109 8.70 -6.02 -3.79
C ASP A 109 9.76 -5.03 -4.27
N LYS A 110 9.42 -3.74 -4.36
CA LYS A 110 10.35 -2.70 -4.80
C LYS A 110 11.63 -2.63 -3.98
N ARG A 111 11.53 -2.76 -2.65
CA ARG A 111 12.67 -2.54 -1.74
C ARG A 111 13.48 -3.79 -1.42
N CYS A 112 12.83 -4.95 -1.42
CA CYS A 112 13.44 -6.24 -1.14
C CYS A 112 13.61 -7.12 -2.39
N ARG A 113 13.37 -6.57 -3.60
CA ARG A 113 13.48 -7.29 -4.88
C ARG A 113 14.75 -8.14 -5.00
N PRO A 114 15.96 -7.61 -4.71
CA PRO A 114 17.18 -8.40 -4.88
C PRO A 114 17.22 -9.65 -4.00
N GLN A 115 16.73 -9.56 -2.77
CA GLN A 115 16.68 -10.67 -1.83
C GLN A 115 15.58 -11.68 -2.23
N LEU A 116 14.41 -11.17 -2.65
CA LEU A 116 13.33 -11.99 -3.18
C LEU A 116 13.78 -12.80 -4.41
N ASP A 117 14.41 -12.15 -5.38
CA ASP A 117 14.90 -12.79 -6.60
C ASP A 117 16.04 -13.78 -6.34
N ARG A 118 16.91 -13.50 -5.36
CA ARG A 118 17.96 -14.45 -4.94
C ARG A 118 17.35 -15.71 -4.33
N ALA A 119 16.34 -15.56 -3.46
CA ALA A 119 15.61 -16.71 -2.89
C ALA A 119 14.85 -17.48 -3.99
N ALA A 120 14.22 -16.76 -4.92
CA ALA A 120 13.51 -17.37 -6.05
C ALA A 120 14.44 -18.15 -6.98
N ALA A 121 15.64 -17.64 -7.24
CA ALA A 121 16.63 -18.32 -8.09
C ALA A 121 17.10 -19.64 -7.47
N VAL A 122 17.38 -19.66 -6.15
CA VAL A 122 17.76 -20.89 -5.44
C VAL A 122 16.60 -21.88 -5.42
N LEU A 123 15.39 -21.43 -5.11
CA LEU A 123 14.21 -22.28 -5.10
C LEU A 123 13.83 -22.80 -6.49
N SER A 124 14.10 -22.05 -7.56
CA SER A 124 13.85 -22.53 -8.93
C SER A 124 14.91 -23.52 -9.40
N ALA A 125 16.12 -23.44 -8.85
CA ALA A 125 17.22 -24.35 -9.17
C ALA A 125 17.17 -25.67 -8.39
N SER A 126 16.42 -25.70 -7.28
CA SER A 126 16.27 -26.85 -6.41
C SER A 126 14.81 -27.22 -6.23
N SER A 127 14.42 -28.43 -6.64
CA SER A 127 13.06 -28.93 -6.39
C SER A 127 12.79 -29.21 -4.92
N ASP A 128 13.80 -29.12 -4.06
CA ASP A 128 13.72 -29.37 -2.63
C ASP A 128 13.65 -28.06 -1.82
N GLN A 129 12.55 -27.87 -1.10
CA GLN A 129 12.35 -26.70 -0.22
C GLN A 129 13.19 -26.78 1.06
N ALA A 130 13.77 -27.96 1.37
CA ALA A 130 14.71 -28.15 2.46
C ALA A 130 16.17 -27.92 2.04
N ASP A 131 16.42 -27.44 0.81
CA ASP A 131 17.78 -27.18 0.34
C ASP A 131 18.52 -26.23 1.30
N PRO A 132 19.68 -26.64 1.86
CA PRO A 132 20.44 -25.80 2.79
C PRO A 132 20.87 -24.47 2.15
N LYS A 133 21.00 -24.41 0.83
CA LYS A 133 21.32 -23.17 0.09
C LYS A 133 20.21 -22.13 0.16
N LEU A 134 18.98 -22.55 0.47
CA LEU A 134 17.84 -21.64 0.58
C LEU A 134 17.85 -20.85 1.89
N LYS A 135 18.53 -21.35 2.93
CA LYS A 135 18.58 -20.71 4.25
C LYS A 135 19.14 -19.28 4.21
N GLU A 136 20.30 -19.09 3.57
CA GLU A 136 20.95 -17.77 3.52
C GLU A 136 20.11 -16.71 2.76
N PRO A 137 19.56 -16.99 1.56
CA PRO A 137 18.63 -16.09 0.89
C PRO A 137 17.39 -15.73 1.72
N LEU A 138 16.77 -16.70 2.42
CA LEU A 138 15.59 -16.43 3.24
C LEU A 138 15.93 -15.58 4.47
N GLU A 139 17.07 -15.81 5.11
CA GLU A 139 17.55 -14.96 6.19
C GLU A 139 17.83 -13.53 5.71
N ALA A 140 18.40 -13.38 4.51
CA ALA A 140 18.61 -12.07 3.88
C ALA A 140 17.28 -11.35 3.58
N LEU A 141 16.27 -12.08 3.12
CA LEU A 141 14.91 -11.56 2.92
C LEU A 141 14.28 -11.10 4.25
N GLY A 142 14.35 -11.94 5.29
CA GLY A 142 13.86 -11.59 6.62
C GLY A 142 14.56 -10.37 7.22
N LYS A 143 15.87 -10.19 6.96
CA LYS A 143 16.62 -8.98 7.32
C LYS A 143 16.12 -7.76 6.55
N CYS A 144 15.91 -7.86 5.24
CA CYS A 144 15.37 -6.76 4.45
C CYS A 144 14.00 -6.29 4.97
N MET A 145 13.09 -7.22 5.26
CA MET A 145 11.77 -6.85 5.79
C MET A 145 11.82 -6.29 7.21
N SER A 146 12.76 -6.75 8.03
CA SER A 146 13.05 -6.14 9.34
C SER A 146 13.56 -4.70 9.19
N GLN A 147 14.36 -4.40 8.17
CA GLN A 147 14.80 -3.04 7.87
C GLN A 147 13.64 -2.15 7.42
N LEU A 148 12.70 -2.67 6.63
CA LEU A 148 11.47 -1.95 6.27
C LEU A 148 10.65 -1.58 7.52
N LEU A 149 10.56 -2.49 8.48
CA LEU A 149 9.93 -2.21 9.78
C LEU A 149 10.70 -1.18 10.60
N ALA A 150 12.02 -1.16 10.51
CA ALA A 150 12.85 -0.19 11.25
C ALA A 150 12.80 1.20 10.63
N THR A 151 12.59 1.31 9.31
CA THR A 151 12.39 2.61 8.68
C THR A 151 11.11 3.25 9.21
N LYS A 152 11.26 4.29 10.05
CA LYS A 152 10.14 5.17 10.41
C LYS A 152 9.48 5.62 9.11
N ALA A 153 8.16 5.46 9.03
CA ALA A 153 7.37 5.98 7.93
C ALA A 153 7.72 7.47 7.80
N ARG A 154 8.53 7.84 6.81
CA ARG A 154 8.76 9.24 6.51
C ARG A 154 7.42 9.75 6.01
N PRO A 155 6.79 10.73 6.67
CA PRO A 155 5.59 11.37 6.15
C PRO A 155 6.02 12.25 4.95
N GLY A 156 6.27 11.63 3.80
CA GLY A 156 6.93 12.31 2.69
C GLY A 156 6.43 11.95 1.31
N MET A 157 5.50 10.99 1.18
CA MET A 157 5.08 10.48 -0.13
C MET A 157 3.58 10.68 -0.42
N LYS A 158 2.91 11.58 0.31
CA LYS A 158 1.53 12.01 0.01
C LYS A 158 1.43 13.43 -0.54
N GLN A 159 2.41 14.31 -0.30
CA GLN A 159 2.33 15.67 -0.84
C GLN A 159 2.59 15.74 -2.34
N ALA A 160 3.55 14.95 -2.87
CA ALA A 160 3.83 14.97 -4.32
C ALA A 160 2.67 14.39 -5.15
N SER A 161 2.04 13.29 -4.73
CA SER A 161 0.89 12.72 -5.46
C SER A 161 -0.37 13.57 -5.33
N VAL A 162 -0.63 14.22 -4.19
CA VAL A 162 -1.79 15.12 -4.05
C VAL A 162 -1.58 16.40 -4.85
N LEU A 163 -0.37 16.99 -4.85
CA LEU A 163 -0.06 18.12 -5.74
C LEU A 163 -0.20 17.72 -7.20
N TYR A 164 0.29 16.55 -7.58
CA TYR A 164 0.19 16.06 -8.96
C TYR A 164 -1.27 15.83 -9.36
N LEU A 165 -2.09 15.22 -8.49
CA LEU A 165 -3.53 15.03 -8.75
C LEU A 165 -4.27 16.38 -8.86
N LEU A 166 -3.96 17.34 -7.99
CA LEU A 166 -4.53 18.69 -8.03
C LEU A 166 -4.10 19.44 -9.30
N LEU A 167 -2.84 19.33 -9.71
CA LEU A 167 -2.32 19.91 -10.95
C LEU A 167 -3.03 19.32 -12.17
N LEU A 168 -3.24 18.01 -12.18
CA LEU A 168 -3.93 17.31 -13.28
C LEU A 168 -5.41 17.73 -13.36
N LEU A 169 -6.09 17.89 -12.22
CA LEU A 169 -7.46 18.40 -12.16
C LEU A 169 -7.57 19.86 -12.61
N LEU A 170 -6.59 20.70 -12.26
CA LEU A 170 -6.50 22.08 -12.75
C LEU A 170 -6.33 22.13 -14.27
N LEU A 171 -5.41 21.33 -14.82
CA LEU A 171 -5.21 21.24 -16.27
C LEU A 171 -6.48 20.79 -16.99
N VAL A 172 -7.17 19.76 -16.51
CA VAL A 172 -8.44 19.30 -17.09
C VAL A 172 -9.50 20.41 -17.07
N ARG A 173 -9.62 21.17 -15.98
CA ARG A 173 -10.55 22.31 -15.91
C ARG A 173 -10.21 23.41 -16.92
N VAL A 174 -8.92 23.75 -17.05
CA VAL A 174 -8.46 24.75 -18.03
C VAL A 174 -8.79 24.31 -19.45
N PHE A 175 -8.48 23.06 -19.82
CA PHE A 175 -8.80 22.50 -21.14
C PHE A 175 -10.32 22.50 -21.41
N PHE A 176 -11.13 22.14 -20.42
CA PHE A 176 -12.59 22.13 -20.58
C PHE A 176 -13.18 23.53 -20.77
N HIS A 177 -12.64 24.53 -20.06
CA HIS A 177 -13.03 25.93 -20.24
C HIS A 177 -12.57 26.48 -21.60
N ALA A 178 -11.34 26.18 -22.02
CA ALA A 178 -10.83 26.57 -23.33
C ALA A 178 -11.70 25.96 -24.45
N ALA A 179 -12.02 24.66 -24.40
CA ALA A 179 -12.86 23.99 -25.38
C ALA A 179 -14.27 24.59 -25.47
N ARG A 180 -14.89 24.94 -24.33
CA ARG A 180 -16.19 25.65 -24.31
C ARG A 180 -16.11 27.06 -24.89
N PHE A 181 -14.97 27.72 -24.79
CA PHE A 181 -14.76 29.06 -25.33
C PHE A 181 -14.62 29.02 -26.85
N VAL A 182 -13.85 28.05 -27.39
CA VAL A 182 -13.72 27.83 -28.84
C VAL A 182 -15.08 27.50 -29.46
N ALA A 183 -15.89 26.68 -28.81
CA ALA A 183 -17.23 26.33 -29.29
C ALA A 183 -18.20 27.52 -29.38
N LYS A 184 -17.89 28.67 -28.75
CA LYS A 184 -18.71 29.89 -28.81
C LYS A 184 -18.25 30.91 -29.87
N GLY A 185 -17.22 30.60 -30.67
CA GLY A 185 -16.81 31.44 -31.80
C GLY A 185 -16.29 32.83 -31.43
N GLN A 186 -15.79 33.03 -30.20
CA GLN A 186 -15.16 34.28 -29.80
C GLN A 186 -13.65 34.25 -30.12
N GLU A 187 -13.15 35.32 -30.72
CA GLU A 187 -11.76 35.44 -31.17
C GLU A 187 -10.73 35.37 -30.01
N PHE A 188 -9.62 34.70 -30.29
CA PHE A 188 -8.62 34.15 -29.38
C PHE A 188 -7.66 35.17 -28.72
N VAL A 189 -8.01 36.46 -28.67
CA VAL A 189 -7.01 37.52 -28.41
C VAL A 189 -6.72 37.74 -26.91
N LEU A 190 -7.51 37.20 -25.98
CA LEU A 190 -7.37 37.48 -24.54
C LEU A 190 -6.80 36.36 -23.65
N LEU A 191 -6.58 35.15 -24.19
CA LEU A 191 -6.19 34.00 -23.37
C LEU A 191 -4.68 33.90 -23.10
N ILE A 192 -3.83 34.53 -23.92
CA ILE A 192 -2.37 34.52 -23.72
C ILE A 192 -1.97 35.44 -22.55
N SER A 193 -2.64 36.58 -22.36
CA SER A 193 -2.35 37.51 -21.27
C SER A 193 -2.68 36.97 -19.87
N PHE A 194 -3.61 36.03 -19.76
CA PHE A 194 -3.96 35.42 -18.47
C PHE A 194 -2.98 34.32 -18.05
N VAL A 195 -2.36 33.63 -19.01
CA VAL A 195 -1.37 32.58 -18.73
C VAL A 195 -0.03 33.19 -18.30
N GLU A 196 0.40 34.30 -18.89
CA GLU A 196 1.61 35.01 -18.44
C GLU A 196 1.44 35.61 -17.04
N SER A 197 0.26 36.12 -16.70
CA SER A 197 0.00 36.71 -15.38
C SER A 197 -0.09 35.65 -14.27
N GLY A 198 -0.63 34.45 -14.56
CA GLY A 198 -0.77 33.36 -13.58
C GLY A 198 0.52 32.58 -13.32
N ILE A 199 1.44 32.51 -14.30
CA ILE A 199 2.73 31.83 -14.11
C ILE A 199 3.66 32.65 -13.18
N LEU A 200 3.56 33.98 -13.21
CA LEU A 200 4.36 34.88 -12.36
C LEU A 200 4.02 34.78 -10.86
N GLU A 201 2.77 34.49 -10.49
CA GLU A 201 2.40 34.29 -9.06
C GLU A 201 2.90 32.96 -8.49
N ILE A 202 3.00 31.90 -9.31
CA ILE A 202 3.48 30.58 -8.85
C ILE A 202 4.99 30.59 -8.62
N SER A 203 5.75 31.41 -9.37
CA SER A 203 7.18 31.59 -9.15
C SER A 203 7.51 32.33 -7.84
N LEU A 204 6.62 33.19 -7.33
CA LEU A 204 6.81 33.89 -6.05
C LEU A 204 6.56 33.00 -4.82
N LEU A 205 5.73 31.96 -4.94
CA LEU A 205 5.51 30.97 -3.87
C LEU A 205 6.69 30.00 -3.67
N HIS A 206 7.60 29.87 -4.64
CA HIS A 206 8.82 29.07 -4.52
C HIS A 206 10.02 29.82 -3.90
N ALA A 207 9.89 31.14 -3.66
CA ALA A 207 10.99 31.97 -3.16
C ALA A 207 10.90 32.31 -1.65
N MET A 208 9.96 31.72 -0.90
CA MET A 208 9.87 31.95 0.55
C MET A 208 10.68 30.91 1.34
N PRO A 209 11.74 31.30 2.07
CA PRO A 209 12.42 30.41 3.00
C PRO A 209 11.48 30.11 4.18
N TRP A 210 10.96 28.89 4.24
CA TRP A 210 10.22 28.40 5.40
C TRP A 210 11.15 28.39 6.62
N GLN A 211 11.06 29.44 7.43
CA GLN A 211 11.66 29.46 8.76
C GLN A 211 11.02 28.38 9.62
N SER A 212 11.86 27.44 10.01
CA SER A 212 11.68 26.55 11.15
C SER A 212 11.26 27.33 12.39
N ARG A 213 10.04 27.11 12.89
CA ARG A 213 9.70 27.34 14.29
C ARG A 213 9.03 26.09 14.86
N TYR A 214 9.87 25.26 15.43
CA TYR A 214 9.50 24.37 16.54
C TYR A 214 8.99 25.24 17.70
N VAL A 215 7.70 25.12 18.03
CA VAL A 215 7.18 25.55 19.33
C VAL A 215 6.93 24.27 20.14
N ARG A 216 7.76 24.07 21.16
CA ARG A 216 7.49 23.21 22.32
C ARG A 216 6.37 23.83 23.13
N SER A 217 5.38 23.04 23.53
CA SER A 217 4.78 23.13 24.87
C SER A 217 3.71 22.06 25.09
N LEU A 218 3.80 21.46 26.29
CA LEU A 218 2.93 20.51 26.98
C LEU A 218 3.12 19.03 26.61
#